data_AF-A0A535L0T5-F1
#
_entry.id   AF-A0A535L0T5-F1
#
_cell.length_a   1.000
_cell.length_b   1.000
_cell.length_c   1.000
_cell.angle_alpha   90.00
_cell.angle_beta   90.00
_cell.angle_gamma   90.00
#
_symmetry.space_group_name_H-M   'P 1'
#
loop_
_entity.id
_entity.type
_entity.pdbx_description
1 polymer ?
#
loop_
_entity_poly.entity_id
_entity_poly.type
_entity_poly.pdbx_seq_one_letter_code
_entity_poly.pdbx_strand_id
1 'polypeptide(L)'
;MSSGPSNDPVIQQLQLLLTGYGYNFYSSVNQARADDMLVRERASYHLAHAVDMLAILRGDYMRRFIPPLTRANPDPPQEAMAQVREIETAQQALSDVESHIRGMSVPAQDRIWWRFRQEQALLGQLLNFDLALVRSSEQVYQYVAQLTPDDWNSQGSAPLRRLVQQLTQIARDRERFLLLPM
;
A
#
# COMPACT_ATOMS: atom_id res chain seq x y z
N MET A 1 27.70 -31.69 -9.28
CA MET A 1 27.53 -30.34 -9.85
C MET A 1 28.13 -29.37 -8.86
N SER A 2 29.02 -28.47 -9.28
CA SER A 2 29.81 -27.61 -8.40
C SER A 2 28.93 -26.65 -7.61
N SER A 3 28.96 -26.77 -6.28
CA SER A 3 28.16 -26.01 -5.31
C SER A 3 28.63 -24.56 -5.08
N GLY A 4 29.36 -23.98 -6.05
CA GLY A 4 29.94 -22.64 -5.95
C GLY A 4 29.24 -21.64 -6.88
N PRO A 5 29.21 -20.34 -6.54
CA PRO A 5 28.68 -19.31 -7.42
C PRO A 5 29.47 -19.29 -8.74
N SER A 6 28.77 -19.22 -9.87
CA SER A 6 29.40 -19.10 -11.18
C SER A 6 30.09 -17.74 -11.32
N ASN A 7 31.17 -17.63 -12.09
CA ASN A 7 31.79 -16.35 -12.44
C ASN A 7 31.17 -15.69 -13.68
N ASP A 8 30.25 -16.39 -14.35
CA ASP A 8 29.51 -15.84 -15.49
C ASP A 8 28.43 -14.87 -14.99
N PRO A 9 28.43 -13.60 -15.45
CA PRO A 9 27.50 -12.58 -14.97
C PRO A 9 26.03 -12.93 -15.30
N VAL A 10 25.76 -13.62 -16.40
CA VAL A 10 24.41 -14.06 -16.76
C VAL A 10 23.96 -15.18 -15.83
N ILE A 11 24.84 -16.13 -15.52
CA ILE A 11 24.53 -17.21 -14.57
C ILE A 11 24.35 -16.65 -13.16
N GLN A 12 25.17 -15.68 -12.74
CA GLN A 12 24.99 -14.98 -11.46
C GLN A 12 23.66 -14.24 -11.39
N GLN A 13 23.27 -13.55 -12.47
CA GLN A 13 21.99 -12.86 -12.57
C GLN A 13 20.82 -13.84 -12.50
N LEU A 14 20.89 -14.96 -13.24
CA LEU A 14 19.87 -16.00 -13.20
C LEU A 14 19.80 -16.67 -11.82
N GLN A 15 20.94 -16.93 -11.17
CA GLN A 15 20.97 -17.43 -9.80
C GLN A 15 20.34 -16.45 -8.82
N LEU A 16 20.62 -15.15 -8.92
CA LEU A 16 19.95 -14.10 -8.13
C LEU A 16 18.44 -14.06 -8.36
N LEU A 17 18.00 -14.15 -9.63
CA LEU A 17 16.59 -14.21 -9.97
C LEU A 17 15.93 -15.48 -9.43
N LEU A 18 16.60 -16.63 -9.42
CA LEU A 18 16.06 -17.90 -8.92
C LEU A 18 16.15 -18.09 -7.39
N THR A 19 17.11 -17.44 -6.72
CA THR A 19 17.38 -17.67 -5.29
C THR A 19 17.19 -16.46 -4.40
N GLY A 20 17.11 -15.25 -4.96
CA GLY A 20 16.96 -13.99 -4.23
C GLY A 20 15.54 -13.43 -4.28
N TYR A 21 14.94 -13.37 -5.48
CA TYR A 21 13.66 -12.66 -5.71
C TYR A 21 12.58 -13.47 -6.45
N GLY A 22 12.94 -14.59 -7.08
CA GLY A 22 12.00 -15.41 -7.85
C GLY A 22 11.40 -16.55 -7.04
N TYR A 23 10.19 -16.94 -7.45
CA TYR A 23 9.45 -18.03 -6.84
C TYR A 23 10.20 -19.36 -7.04
N ASN A 24 10.77 -19.89 -5.96
CA ASN A 24 11.47 -21.18 -5.97
C ASN A 24 10.68 -22.20 -5.14
N PHE A 25 10.04 -23.15 -5.81
CA PHE A 25 9.23 -24.20 -5.18
C PHE A 25 9.97 -25.03 -4.12
N TYR A 26 11.30 -25.06 -4.16
CA TYR A 26 12.13 -25.88 -3.28
C TYR A 26 12.70 -25.12 -2.07
N SER A 27 12.36 -23.83 -1.91
CA SER A 27 12.80 -23.02 -0.78
C SER A 27 11.64 -22.21 -0.21
N SER A 28 11.16 -22.60 0.97
CA SER A 28 10.10 -21.89 1.71
C SER A 28 10.47 -20.43 2.02
N VAL A 29 11.77 -20.14 2.19
CA VAL A 29 12.29 -18.79 2.42
C VAL A 29 12.13 -17.93 1.17
N ASN A 30 12.42 -18.46 -0.02
CA ASN A 30 12.26 -17.71 -1.27
C ASN A 30 10.79 -17.54 -1.65
N GLN A 31 9.95 -18.54 -1.36
CA GLN A 31 8.50 -18.42 -1.48
C GLN A 31 7.99 -17.26 -0.61
N ALA A 32 8.37 -17.22 0.67
CA ALA A 32 7.93 -16.15 1.56
C ALA A 32 8.36 -14.74 1.10
N ARG A 33 9.57 -14.59 0.51
CA ARG A 33 9.99 -13.29 -0.07
C ARG A 33 9.22 -12.93 -1.35
N ALA A 34 8.92 -13.90 -2.20
CA ALA A 34 8.13 -13.67 -3.40
C ALA A 34 6.66 -13.34 -3.04
N ASP A 35 6.11 -14.04 -2.06
CA ASP A 35 4.77 -13.81 -1.52
C ASP A 35 4.68 -12.42 -0.88
N ASP A 36 5.69 -11.99 -0.12
CA ASP A 36 5.79 -10.61 0.41
C ASP A 36 5.62 -9.54 -0.69
N MET A 37 6.33 -9.70 -1.82
CA MET A 37 6.21 -8.78 -2.96
C MET A 37 4.82 -8.81 -3.58
N LEU A 38 4.24 -10.00 -3.80
CA LEU A 38 2.91 -10.16 -4.39
C LEU A 38 1.80 -9.58 -3.49
N VAL A 39 1.91 -9.78 -2.18
CA VAL A 39 0.94 -9.29 -1.20
C VAL A 39 0.99 -7.77 -1.10
N ARG A 40 2.19 -7.16 -1.17
CA ARG A 40 2.32 -5.68 -1.23
C ARG A 40 1.83 -5.09 -2.53
N GLU A 41 2.03 -5.77 -3.66
CA GLU A 41 1.45 -5.36 -4.94
C GLU A 41 -0.08 -5.41 -4.87
N ARG A 42 -0.65 -6.45 -4.25
CA ARG A 42 -2.11 -6.56 -4.07
C ARG A 42 -2.68 -5.46 -3.17
N ALA A 43 -1.99 -5.12 -2.08
CA ALA A 43 -2.37 -3.99 -1.23
C ALA A 43 -2.35 -2.68 -2.04
N SER A 44 -1.26 -2.43 -2.77
CA SER A 44 -1.08 -1.24 -3.62
C SER A 44 -2.17 -1.12 -4.69
N TYR A 45 -2.55 -2.23 -5.32
CA TYR A 45 -3.67 -2.29 -6.28
C TYR A 45 -4.97 -1.75 -5.68
N HIS A 46 -5.38 -2.23 -4.48
CA HIS A 46 -6.61 -1.77 -3.85
C HIS A 46 -6.57 -0.27 -3.51
N LEU A 47 -5.43 0.22 -3.04
CA LEU A 47 -5.26 1.62 -2.65
C LEU A 47 -5.25 2.54 -3.88
N ALA A 48 -4.58 2.16 -4.96
CA ALA A 48 -4.58 2.91 -6.22
C ALA A 48 -6.01 3.08 -6.77
N HIS A 49 -6.79 2.00 -6.77
CA HIS A 49 -8.20 2.08 -7.16
C HIS A 49 -9.02 2.98 -6.23
N ALA A 50 -8.78 2.93 -4.91
CA ALA A 50 -9.47 3.81 -3.98
C ALA A 50 -9.09 5.30 -4.19
N VAL A 51 -7.85 5.61 -4.56
CA VAL A 51 -7.42 6.96 -4.95
C VAL A 51 -8.20 7.46 -6.18
N ASP A 52 -8.34 6.62 -7.21
CA ASP A 52 -9.11 6.96 -8.40
C ASP A 52 -10.59 7.19 -8.07
N MET A 53 -11.17 6.36 -7.20
CA MET A 53 -12.56 6.52 -6.76
C MET A 53 -12.79 7.80 -5.97
N LEU A 54 -11.83 8.26 -5.16
CA LEU A 54 -11.90 9.57 -4.50
C LEU A 54 -11.84 10.72 -5.51
N ALA A 55 -11.09 10.58 -6.60
CA ALA A 55 -11.08 11.57 -7.69
C ALA A 55 -12.47 11.68 -8.34
N ILE A 56 -13.13 10.53 -8.59
CA ILE A 56 -14.49 10.47 -9.11
C ILE A 56 -15.47 11.10 -8.12
N LEU A 57 -15.41 10.71 -6.84
CA LEU A 57 -16.24 11.27 -5.77
C LEU A 57 -16.12 12.79 -5.71
N ARG A 58 -14.92 13.34 -5.81
CA ARG A 58 -14.68 14.79 -5.86
C ARG A 58 -15.40 15.44 -7.04
N GLY A 59 -15.27 14.86 -8.23
CA GLY A 59 -15.96 15.35 -9.43
C GLY A 59 -17.49 15.31 -9.30
N ASP A 60 -18.03 14.24 -8.73
CA ASP A 60 -19.45 14.08 -8.46
C ASP A 60 -19.94 15.09 -7.42
N TYR A 61 -19.16 15.30 -6.36
CA TYR A 61 -19.44 16.28 -5.32
C TYR A 61 -19.50 17.70 -5.90
N MET A 62 -18.51 18.09 -6.70
CA MET A 62 -18.48 19.40 -7.36
C MET A 62 -19.70 19.60 -8.26
N ARG A 63 -20.04 18.62 -9.11
CA ARG A 63 -21.20 18.69 -10.00
C ARG A 63 -22.52 18.84 -9.26
N ARG A 64 -22.63 18.24 -8.06
CA ARG A 64 -23.87 18.20 -7.29
C ARG A 64 -24.05 19.42 -6.39
N PHE A 65 -22.98 19.90 -5.76
CA PHE A 65 -23.07 20.92 -4.70
C PHE A 65 -22.48 22.28 -5.07
N ILE A 66 -21.79 22.39 -6.21
CA ILE A 66 -21.26 23.66 -6.70
C ILE A 66 -22.09 24.08 -7.91
N PRO A 67 -23.01 25.06 -7.75
CA PRO A 67 -23.79 25.55 -8.87
C PRO A 67 -22.90 26.28 -9.89
N PRO A 68 -23.33 26.37 -11.16
CA PRO A 68 -22.66 27.20 -12.16
C PRO A 68 -22.55 28.65 -11.67
N LEU A 69 -21.38 29.25 -11.87
CA LEU A 69 -21.16 30.65 -11.51
C LEU A 69 -22.06 31.56 -12.36
N THR A 70 -22.67 32.55 -11.73
CA THR A 70 -23.54 33.51 -12.39
C THR A 70 -23.09 34.93 -12.04
N ARG A 71 -23.57 35.94 -12.78
CA ARG A 71 -23.29 37.33 -12.40
C ARG A 71 -23.82 37.70 -11.01
N ALA A 72 -24.88 37.03 -10.55
CA ALA A 72 -25.47 37.25 -9.23
C ALA A 72 -24.71 36.53 -8.11
N ASN A 73 -24.14 35.35 -8.40
CA ASN A 73 -23.28 34.59 -7.50
C ASN A 73 -21.95 34.31 -8.23
N PRO A 74 -20.99 35.25 -8.18
CA PRO A 74 -19.72 35.13 -8.91
C PRO A 74 -18.78 34.10 -8.28
N ASP A 75 -18.94 33.82 -6.99
CA ASP A 75 -18.05 32.94 -6.22
C ASP A 75 -18.73 31.60 -5.87
N PRO A 76 -17.97 30.49 -5.83
CA PRO A 76 -18.51 29.19 -5.41
C PRO A 76 -18.79 29.17 -3.89
N PRO A 77 -19.76 28.37 -3.42
CA PRO A 77 -20.08 28.25 -2.00
C PRO A 77 -18.86 27.77 -1.19
N GLN A 78 -18.46 28.55 -0.18
CA GLN A 78 -17.23 28.27 0.58
C GLN A 78 -17.27 26.93 1.33
N GLU A 79 -18.44 26.56 1.86
CA GLU A 79 -18.65 25.28 2.56
C GLU A 79 -18.48 24.09 1.62
N ALA A 80 -19.05 24.15 0.41
CA ALA A 80 -18.87 23.11 -0.60
C ALA A 80 -17.40 23.02 -1.05
N MET A 81 -16.72 24.16 -1.20
CA MET A 81 -15.28 24.19 -1.52
C MET A 81 -14.41 23.65 -0.37
N ALA A 82 -14.83 23.79 0.88
CA ALA A 82 -14.14 23.17 2.02
C ALA A 82 -14.22 21.64 1.93
N GLN A 83 -15.39 21.09 1.60
CA GLN A 83 -15.57 19.65 1.42
C GLN A 83 -14.75 19.10 0.25
N VAL A 84 -14.70 19.81 -0.88
CA VAL A 84 -13.85 19.42 -2.02
C VAL A 84 -12.36 19.33 -1.63
N ARG A 85 -11.86 20.32 -0.85
CA ARG A 85 -10.49 20.31 -0.33
C ARG A 85 -10.26 19.17 0.67
N GLU A 86 -11.27 18.81 1.45
CA GLU A 86 -11.20 17.68 2.37
C GLU A 86 -11.10 16.34 1.61
N ILE A 87 -11.87 16.16 0.54
CA ILE A 87 -11.76 14.98 -0.34
C ILE A 87 -10.37 14.91 -0.97
N GLU A 88 -9.86 16.02 -1.49
CA GLU A 88 -8.51 16.11 -2.08
C GLU A 88 -7.41 15.78 -1.06
N THR A 89 -7.53 16.29 0.16
CA THR A 89 -6.59 15.97 1.24
C THR A 89 -6.62 14.48 1.59
N ALA A 90 -7.81 13.87 1.64
CA ALA A 90 -7.94 12.44 1.88
C ALA A 90 -7.37 11.60 0.73
N GLN A 91 -7.57 12.04 -0.52
CA GLN A 91 -6.99 11.42 -1.71
C GLN A 91 -5.46 11.44 -1.66
N GLN A 92 -4.86 12.60 -1.34
CA GLN A 92 -3.41 12.72 -1.24
C GLN A 92 -2.85 11.85 -0.12
N ALA A 93 -3.46 11.87 1.06
CA ALA A 93 -3.03 11.04 2.18
C ALA A 93 -3.07 9.53 1.85
N LEU A 94 -4.08 9.10 1.09
CA LEU A 94 -4.17 7.72 0.63
C LEU A 94 -3.09 7.37 -0.42
N SER A 95 -2.83 8.29 -1.35
CA SER A 95 -1.76 8.15 -2.35
C SER A 95 -0.37 8.06 -1.69
N ASP A 96 -0.11 8.85 -0.66
CA ASP A 96 1.16 8.85 0.06
C ASP A 96 1.40 7.49 0.75
N VAL A 97 0.37 6.94 1.37
CA VAL A 97 0.44 5.62 2.03
C VAL A 97 0.59 4.49 1.01
N GLU A 98 -0.11 4.57 -0.12
CA GLU A 98 0.05 3.62 -1.22
C GLU A 98 1.50 3.60 -1.73
N SER A 99 2.05 4.76 -2.04
CA SER A 99 3.42 4.88 -2.54
C SER A 99 4.45 4.40 -1.52
N HIS A 100 4.19 4.65 -0.24
CA HIS A 100 5.00 4.12 0.85
C HIS A 100 4.97 2.59 0.91
N ILE A 101 3.78 1.96 0.87
CA ILE A 101 3.61 0.50 0.91
C ILE A 101 4.30 -0.18 -0.29
N ARG A 102 4.10 0.38 -1.49
CA ARG A 102 4.75 -0.09 -2.71
C ARG A 102 6.28 -0.03 -2.59
N GLY A 103 6.80 1.05 -2.01
CA GLY A 103 8.22 1.30 -1.80
C GLY A 103 8.87 0.58 -0.61
N MET A 104 8.11 -0.14 0.22
CA MET A 104 8.67 -0.81 1.39
C MET A 104 9.78 -1.81 1.02
N SER A 105 10.75 -1.96 1.92
CA SER A 105 11.85 -2.90 1.73
C SER A 105 11.37 -4.37 1.83
N VAL A 106 11.96 -5.21 0.98
CA VAL A 106 11.91 -6.69 1.09
C VAL A 106 13.12 -7.14 1.90
N PRO A 107 13.00 -8.12 2.80
CA PRO A 107 14.16 -8.73 3.45
C PRO A 107 15.15 -9.26 2.41
N ALA A 108 16.30 -8.60 2.27
CA ALA A 108 17.35 -9.04 1.36
C ALA A 108 17.95 -10.37 1.82
N GLN A 109 18.37 -11.22 0.89
CA GLN A 109 19.08 -12.45 1.21
C GLN A 109 20.45 -12.11 1.83
N ASP A 110 20.58 -12.22 3.15
CA ASP A 110 21.88 -12.08 3.84
C ASP A 110 22.70 -13.35 3.61
N ARG A 111 23.53 -13.33 2.56
CA ARG A 111 24.40 -14.45 2.18
C ARG A 111 25.48 -14.76 3.21
N ILE A 112 25.82 -13.82 4.08
CA ILE A 112 26.92 -13.95 5.05
C ILE A 112 26.43 -14.64 6.32
N TRP A 113 25.24 -14.27 6.81
CA TRP A 113 24.68 -14.80 8.07
C TRP A 113 23.50 -15.76 7.88
N TRP A 114 23.21 -16.17 6.64
CA TRP A 114 22.13 -17.11 6.27
C TRP A 114 22.06 -18.38 7.15
N ARG A 115 23.20 -18.90 7.61
CA ARG A 115 23.23 -20.12 8.48
C ARG A 115 22.93 -19.85 9.95
N PHE A 116 23.04 -18.60 10.39
CA PHE A 116 22.95 -18.21 11.79
C PHE A 116 21.67 -17.43 12.12
N ARG A 117 20.99 -16.84 11.12
CA ARG A 117 19.67 -16.22 11.31
C ARG A 117 18.55 -17.25 11.13
N GLN A 118 17.58 -17.25 12.04
CA GLN A 118 16.29 -17.94 11.87
C GLN A 118 15.40 -17.17 10.89
N GLU A 119 15.84 -17.05 9.63
CA GLU A 119 15.22 -16.21 8.61
C GLU A 119 13.75 -16.59 8.33
N GLN A 120 13.42 -17.87 8.42
CA GLN A 120 12.06 -18.37 8.22
C GLN A 120 11.07 -17.86 9.30
N ALA A 121 11.50 -17.74 10.56
CA ALA A 121 10.63 -17.25 11.63
C ALA A 121 10.35 -15.74 11.47
N LEU A 122 11.36 -14.98 11.05
CA LEU A 122 11.22 -13.55 10.72
C LEU A 122 10.24 -13.36 9.55
N LEU A 123 10.45 -14.11 8.46
CA LEU A 123 9.58 -14.06 7.27
C LEU A 123 8.14 -14.47 7.60
N GLY A 124 7.95 -15.47 8.47
CA GLY A 124 6.62 -15.85 8.95
C GLY A 124 5.93 -14.73 9.73
N GLN A 125 6.66 -13.94 10.52
CA GLN A 125 6.09 -12.78 11.20
C GLN A 125 5.78 -11.63 10.24
N LEU A 126 6.64 -11.38 9.24
CA LEU A 126 6.39 -10.38 8.19
C LEU A 126 5.11 -10.68 7.40
N LEU A 127 4.87 -11.94 7.07
CA LEU A 127 3.62 -12.36 6.40
C LEU A 127 2.35 -11.98 7.18
N ASN A 128 2.39 -11.91 8.52
CA ASN A 128 1.24 -11.46 9.29
C ASN A 128 0.98 -9.96 9.10
N PHE A 129 2.03 -9.15 9.00
CA PHE A 129 1.91 -7.74 8.65
C PHE A 129 1.40 -7.58 7.22
N ASP A 130 1.91 -8.36 6.27
CA ASP A 130 1.48 -8.27 4.87
C ASP A 130 0.00 -8.67 4.70
N LEU A 131 -0.44 -9.72 5.40
CA LEU A 131 -1.85 -10.10 5.45
C LEU A 131 -2.72 -8.97 6.04
N ALA A 132 -2.25 -8.33 7.11
CA ALA A 132 -2.94 -7.19 7.69
C ALA A 132 -3.01 -6.00 6.72
N LEU A 133 -1.93 -5.71 5.99
CA LEU A 133 -1.88 -4.67 4.97
C LEU A 133 -2.91 -4.91 3.87
N VAL A 134 -3.00 -6.14 3.32
CA VAL A 134 -3.98 -6.45 2.28
C VAL A 134 -5.40 -6.31 2.79
N ARG A 135 -5.71 -6.87 3.97
CA ARG A 135 -7.05 -6.75 4.56
C ARG A 135 -7.45 -5.31 4.82
N SER A 136 -6.55 -4.51 5.40
CA SER A 136 -6.82 -3.08 5.65
C SER A 136 -6.93 -2.28 4.35
N SER A 137 -6.14 -2.60 3.33
CA SER A 137 -6.23 -1.95 2.00
C SER A 137 -7.54 -2.30 1.29
N GLU A 138 -7.98 -3.56 1.37
CA GLU A 138 -9.29 -3.98 0.89
C GLU A 138 -10.42 -3.28 1.64
N GLN A 139 -10.31 -3.15 2.97
CA GLN A 139 -11.31 -2.42 3.77
C GLN A 139 -11.41 -0.94 3.35
N VAL A 140 -10.27 -0.29 3.09
CA VAL A 140 -10.26 1.09 2.55
C VAL A 140 -10.95 1.12 1.19
N TYR A 141 -10.60 0.21 0.29
CA TYR A 141 -11.23 0.11 -1.03
C TYR A 141 -12.75 -0.06 -0.93
N GLN A 142 -13.23 -1.01 -0.12
CA GLN A 142 -14.66 -1.26 0.06
C GLN A 142 -15.38 -0.06 0.67
N TYR A 143 -14.74 0.64 1.62
CA TYR A 143 -15.30 1.86 2.21
C TYR A 143 -15.45 2.96 1.16
N VAL A 144 -14.38 3.26 0.42
CA VAL A 144 -14.41 4.32 -0.62
C VAL A 144 -15.38 3.96 -1.74
N ALA A 145 -15.48 2.68 -2.11
CA ALA A 145 -16.41 2.22 -3.15
C ALA A 145 -17.89 2.46 -2.83
N GLN A 146 -18.23 2.64 -1.55
CA GLN A 146 -19.58 2.91 -1.09
C GLN A 146 -19.84 4.40 -0.81
N LEU A 147 -18.81 5.25 -0.86
CA LEU A 147 -18.98 6.67 -0.58
C LEU A 147 -19.75 7.37 -1.69
N THR A 148 -20.80 8.08 -1.30
CA THR A 148 -21.49 9.04 -2.16
C THR A 148 -21.22 10.47 -1.69
N PRO A 149 -21.50 11.49 -2.53
CA PRO A 149 -21.40 12.88 -2.12
C PRO A 149 -22.29 13.25 -0.90
N ASP A 150 -23.43 12.58 -0.72
CA ASP A 150 -24.32 12.81 0.42
C ASP A 150 -23.76 12.19 1.71
N ASP A 151 -23.19 10.98 1.61
CA ASP A 151 -22.51 10.32 2.72
C ASP A 151 -21.32 11.14 3.21
N TRP A 152 -20.56 11.71 2.27
CA TRP A 152 -19.43 12.58 2.58
C TRP A 152 -19.86 13.79 3.40
N ASN A 153 -20.96 14.45 3.05
CA ASN A 153 -21.48 15.57 3.84
C ASN A 153 -21.95 15.17 5.25
N SER A 154 -22.42 13.93 5.40
CA SER A 154 -22.94 13.44 6.67
C SER A 154 -21.83 12.96 7.61
N GLN A 155 -20.79 12.33 7.07
CA GLN A 155 -19.75 11.63 7.85
C GLN A 155 -18.38 12.31 7.80
N GLY A 156 -18.14 13.16 6.80
CA GLY A 156 -16.85 13.77 6.49
C GLY A 156 -15.74 12.76 6.22
N SER A 157 -14.49 13.22 6.28
CA SER A 157 -13.33 12.34 6.06
C SER A 157 -12.90 11.53 7.29
N ALA A 158 -13.53 11.72 8.45
CA ALA A 158 -13.05 11.14 9.71
C ALA A 158 -12.97 9.60 9.71
N PRO A 159 -13.95 8.85 9.15
CA PRO A 159 -13.82 7.39 9.07
C PRO A 159 -12.68 6.95 8.15
N LEU A 160 -12.55 7.57 6.97
CA LEU A 160 -11.46 7.28 6.03
C LEU A 160 -10.09 7.59 6.65
N ARG A 161 -9.95 8.74 7.33
CA ARG A 161 -8.70 9.12 8.02
C ARG A 161 -8.28 8.08 9.04
N ARG A 162 -9.21 7.49 9.80
CA ARG A 162 -8.90 6.41 10.75
C ARG A 162 -8.38 5.16 10.05
N LEU A 163 -9.00 4.76 8.93
CA LEU A 163 -8.54 3.62 8.15
C LEU A 163 -7.14 3.85 7.57
N VAL A 164 -6.88 5.05 7.02
CA VAL A 164 -5.57 5.44 6.49
C VAL A 164 -4.50 5.47 7.60
N GLN A 165 -4.84 5.98 8.79
CA GLN A 165 -3.95 5.98 9.95
C GLN A 165 -3.61 4.56 10.41
N GLN A 166 -4.60 3.67 10.47
CA GLN A 166 -4.39 2.26 10.81
C GLN A 166 -3.45 1.59 9.80
N LEU A 167 -3.68 1.80 8.51
CA LEU A 167 -2.85 1.25 7.45
C LEU A 167 -1.40 1.76 7.52
N THR A 168 -1.24 3.07 7.77
CA THR A 168 0.06 3.71 7.99
C THR A 168 0.80 3.08 9.17
N GLN A 169 0.08 2.81 10.26
CA GLN A 169 0.67 2.22 11.46
C GLN A 169 1.17 0.80 11.19
N ILE A 170 0.39 -0.03 10.48
CA ILE A 170 0.78 -1.39 10.10
C ILE A 170 2.06 -1.35 9.23
N ALA A 171 2.12 -0.45 8.24
CA ALA A 171 3.30 -0.31 7.39
C ALA A 171 4.56 0.06 8.19
N ARG A 172 4.44 1.05 9.10
CA ARG A 172 5.53 1.46 9.98
C ARG A 172 5.98 0.35 10.93
N ASP A 173 5.05 -0.40 11.51
CA ASP A 173 5.36 -1.49 12.42
C ASP A 173 6.09 -2.63 11.70
N ARG A 174 5.69 -2.93 10.45
CA ARG A 174 6.39 -3.88 9.58
C ARG A 174 7.82 -3.44 9.31
N GLU A 175 8.03 -2.19 8.90
CA GLU A 175 9.39 -1.67 8.65
C GLU A 175 10.25 -1.66 9.91
N ARG A 176 9.68 -1.24 11.04
CA ARG A 176 10.38 -1.26 12.33
C ARG A 176 10.76 -2.68 12.72
N PHE A 177 9.88 -3.64 12.51
CA PHE A 177 10.14 -5.06 12.79
C PHE A 177 11.32 -5.58 11.95
N LEU A 178 11.41 -5.17 10.68
CA LEU A 178 12.52 -5.53 9.80
C LEU A 178 13.88 -5.01 10.29
N LEU A 179 13.89 -3.87 11.00
CA LEU A 179 15.11 -3.22 11.50
C LEU A 179 15.57 -3.74 12.88
N LEU A 180 14.77 -4.57 13.56
CA LEU A 180 15.16 -5.09 14.86
C LEU A 180 16.38 -6.03 14.73
N PRO A 181 17.41 -5.85 15.57
CA PRO A 181 18.52 -6.79 15.62
C PRO A 181 17.99 -8.15 16.12
N MET A 182 18.17 -9.18 15.29
CA MET A 182 17.89 -10.59 15.62
C MET A 182 19.08 -11.21 16.34
#